data_AF-A0A6N2BN99-F1
#
_entry.id   AF-A0A6N2BN99-F1
#
_cell.length_a   1.000
_cell.length_b   1.000
_cell.length_c   1.000
_cell.angle_alpha   90.00
_cell.angle_beta   90.00
_cell.angle_gamma   90.00
#
_symmetry.space_group_name_H-M   'P 1'
#
loop_
_entity.id
_entity.type
_entity.pdbx_description
1 polymer ?
#
loop_
_entity_poly.entity_id
_entity_poly.type
_entity_poly.pdbx_seq_one_letter_code
_entity_poly.pdbx_strand_id
1 'polypeptide(L)'
;MCEEPAGKGEVKHCATSLESMIDFTLSHLGTNKIIAISTEVEKETPEVQTYTIEKVEEKANGKGVVCHKVAYPYAVHFCHDVGSTRTFMVSMVGADGTKVNAVSVCHEDTASMNPKALPFQLLNVKPGDKPICHFTLDDQIALFPSQSADLQVAEN
;
A
#
# COMPACT_ATOMS: atom_id res chain seq x y z
N MET A 1 15.42 -4.01 -4.75
CA MET A 1 14.26 -3.10 -4.70
C MET A 1 14.23 -2.20 -5.92
N CYS A 2 15.03 -1.12 -5.98
CA CYS A 2 15.09 -0.23 -7.16
C CYS A 2 15.80 -0.85 -8.38
N GLU A 3 16.97 -1.46 -8.16
CA GLU A 3 17.79 -2.04 -9.24
C GLU A 3 17.44 -3.50 -9.56
N GLU A 4 16.62 -4.12 -8.71
CA GLU A 4 16.14 -5.49 -8.96
C GLU A 4 15.20 -5.47 -10.16
N PRO A 5 15.10 -6.55 -10.95
CA PRO A 5 14.06 -6.68 -11.96
C PRO A 5 12.67 -6.66 -11.30
N ALA A 6 11.66 -6.17 -12.03
CA ALA A 6 10.27 -6.25 -11.57
C ALA A 6 9.81 -7.73 -11.55
N GLY A 7 9.01 -8.09 -10.56
CA GLY A 7 8.29 -9.36 -10.54
C GLY A 7 7.35 -9.48 -11.74
N LYS A 8 6.91 -10.71 -12.04
CA LYS A 8 5.98 -10.92 -13.16
C LYS A 8 4.65 -10.22 -12.87
N GLY A 9 4.32 -9.20 -13.67
CA GLY A 9 3.12 -8.38 -13.51
C GLY A 9 3.29 -7.20 -12.57
N GLU A 10 4.42 -7.06 -11.88
CA GLU A 10 4.76 -5.89 -11.08
C GLU A 10 5.17 -4.74 -12.00
N VAL A 11 4.64 -3.55 -11.73
CA VAL A 11 5.17 -2.29 -12.25
C VAL A 11 5.78 -1.54 -11.08
N LYS A 12 7.02 -1.08 -11.23
CA LYS A 12 7.72 -0.38 -10.16
C LYS A 12 8.58 0.76 -10.67
N HIS A 13 8.81 1.75 -9.81
CA HIS A 13 9.59 2.94 -10.09
C HIS A 13 10.22 3.45 -8.80
N CYS A 14 11.47 3.90 -8.86
CA CYS A 14 12.10 4.60 -7.76
C CYS A 14 12.12 6.10 -8.02
N ALA A 15 11.19 6.80 -7.39
CA ALA A 15 11.04 8.24 -7.53
C ALA A 15 12.00 8.98 -6.58
N THR A 16 12.82 9.87 -7.12
CA THR A 16 13.76 10.68 -6.34
C THR A 16 13.18 12.02 -5.89
N SER A 17 11.91 12.28 -6.18
CA SER A 17 11.16 13.45 -5.74
C SER A 17 9.66 13.14 -5.67
N LEU A 18 8.89 14.03 -5.04
CA LEU A 18 7.43 13.88 -4.98
C LEU A 18 6.80 14.07 -6.37
N GLU A 19 7.34 14.97 -7.19
CA GLU A 19 6.87 15.19 -8.56
C GLU A 19 7.05 13.92 -9.40
N SER A 20 8.23 13.28 -9.33
CA SER A 20 8.46 12.03 -10.06
C SER A 20 7.55 10.89 -9.57
N MET A 21 7.22 10.86 -8.28
CA MET A 21 6.28 9.91 -7.70
C MET A 21 4.87 10.09 -8.28
N ILE A 22 4.40 11.34 -8.32
CA ILE A 22 3.08 11.67 -8.86
C ILE A 22 3.04 11.43 -10.37
N ASP A 23 4.04 11.89 -11.13
CA ASP A 23 4.11 11.67 -12.58
C ASP A 23 4.05 10.18 -12.95
N PHE A 24 4.82 9.34 -12.24
CA PHE A 24 4.75 7.89 -12.40
C PHE A 24 3.36 7.35 -12.10
N THR A 25 2.76 7.78 -10.99
CA THR A 25 1.44 7.31 -10.56
C THR A 25 0.35 7.69 -11.57
N LEU A 26 0.31 8.94 -12.02
CA LEU A 26 -0.67 9.43 -12.98
C LEU A 26 -0.54 8.71 -14.33
N SER A 27 0.70 8.55 -14.79
CA SER A 27 1.01 7.83 -16.03
C SER A 27 0.60 6.36 -15.95
N HIS A 28 0.99 5.68 -14.87
CA HIS A 28 0.67 4.26 -14.67
C HIS A 28 -0.83 4.04 -14.52
N LEU A 29 -1.52 4.83 -13.68
CA LEU A 29 -2.97 4.70 -13.47
C LEU A 29 -3.80 5.18 -14.66
N GLY A 30 -3.26 6.02 -15.54
CA GLY A 30 -3.94 6.53 -16.73
C GLY A 30 -5.03 7.55 -16.41
N THR A 31 -4.95 8.23 -15.27
CA THR A 31 -5.94 9.22 -14.82
C THR A 31 -5.28 10.31 -13.98
N ASN A 32 -5.84 11.51 -14.02
CA ASN A 32 -5.48 12.62 -13.12
C ASN A 32 -6.37 12.69 -11.87
N LYS A 33 -7.40 11.85 -11.78
CA LYS A 33 -8.32 11.76 -10.63
C LYS A 33 -7.86 10.64 -9.72
N ILE A 34 -6.96 10.97 -8.79
CA ILE A 34 -6.40 10.03 -7.82
C ILE A 34 -6.76 10.45 -6.40
N ILE A 35 -6.88 9.46 -5.52
CA ILE A 35 -6.94 9.63 -4.07
C ILE A 35 -5.60 9.20 -3.52
N ALA A 36 -5.04 10.00 -2.61
CA ALA A 36 -3.83 9.69 -1.85
C ALA A 36 -4.21 9.53 -0.38
N ILE A 37 -3.80 8.42 0.24
CA ILE A 37 -3.95 8.21 1.68
C ILE A 37 -2.63 7.71 2.27
N SER A 38 -2.36 8.08 3.51
CA SER A 38 -1.23 7.62 4.31
C SER A 38 -1.74 7.20 5.70
N THR A 39 -0.92 6.46 6.43
CA THR A 39 -1.21 6.19 7.84
C THR A 39 -1.12 7.49 8.63
N GLU A 40 -2.12 7.76 9.45
CA GLU A 40 -2.19 8.92 10.34
C GLU A 40 -2.12 8.46 11.80
N VAL A 41 -1.13 8.98 12.55
CA VAL A 41 -0.92 8.67 13.96
C VAL A 41 -1.16 9.95 14.76
N GLU A 42 -2.07 9.93 15.74
CA GLU A 42 -2.40 11.13 16.54
C GLU A 42 -1.20 11.62 17.36
N LYS A 43 -0.37 10.68 17.84
CA LYS A 43 0.80 10.96 18.66
C LYS A 43 1.87 9.89 18.44
N GLU A 44 3.07 10.32 18.05
CA GLU A 44 4.22 9.41 18.00
C GLU A 44 4.55 8.87 19.39
N THR A 45 4.71 7.55 19.47
CA THR A 45 5.05 6.84 20.71
C THR A 45 6.29 6.00 20.42
N PRO A 46 7.38 6.14 21.21
CA PRO A 46 8.62 5.42 20.93
C PRO A 46 8.56 3.94 21.35
N GLU A 47 7.51 3.52 22.06
CA GLU A 47 7.38 2.20 22.64
C GLU A 47 6.48 1.29 21.80
N VAL A 48 6.90 0.04 21.62
CA VAL A 48 6.08 -0.98 20.97
C VAL A 48 4.87 -1.27 21.86
N GLN A 49 3.68 -1.19 21.29
CA GLN A 49 2.43 -1.41 21.99
C GLN A 49 1.45 -2.28 21.20
N THR A 50 0.43 -2.77 21.90
CA THR A 50 -0.69 -3.47 21.27
C THR A 50 -1.75 -2.46 20.83
N TYR A 51 -2.41 -2.77 19.71
CA TYR A 51 -3.48 -1.96 19.16
C TYR A 51 -4.76 -2.78 19.07
N THR A 52 -5.89 -2.16 19.37
CA THR A 52 -7.23 -2.71 19.14
C THR A 52 -7.79 -2.11 17.86
N ILE A 53 -8.20 -2.95 16.91
CA ILE A 53 -8.88 -2.51 15.68
C ILE A 53 -10.32 -2.16 16.02
N GLU A 54 -10.73 -0.93 15.71
CA GLU A 54 -12.09 -0.44 15.90
C GLU A 54 -12.94 -0.55 14.63
N LYS A 55 -12.33 -0.25 13.47
CA LYS A 55 -13.03 -0.19 12.19
C LYS A 55 -12.11 -0.54 11.03
N VAL A 56 -12.64 -1.23 10.03
CA VAL A 56 -11.96 -1.51 8.75
C VAL A 56 -12.86 -1.03 7.63
N GLU A 57 -12.34 -0.16 6.77
CA GLU A 57 -13.05 0.39 5.62
C GLU A 57 -12.25 0.15 4.34
N GLU A 58 -12.86 -0.50 3.36
CA GLU A 58 -12.26 -0.64 2.04
C GLU A 58 -12.31 0.70 1.29
N LYS A 59 -11.15 1.14 0.80
CA LYS A 59 -10.98 2.40 0.07
C LYS A 59 -10.81 2.18 -1.42
N ALA A 60 -10.17 1.07 -1.80
CA ALA A 60 -9.95 0.71 -3.20
C ALA A 60 -9.83 -0.80 -3.38
N ASN A 61 -10.26 -1.26 -4.56
CA ASN A 61 -10.10 -2.63 -5.02
C ASN A 61 -9.58 -2.61 -6.47
N GLY A 62 -8.43 -3.24 -6.70
CA GLY A 62 -7.80 -3.33 -8.01
C GLY A 62 -6.57 -2.45 -8.09
N LYS A 63 -6.47 -1.68 -9.19
CA LYS A 63 -5.23 -0.97 -9.55
C LYS A 63 -4.91 0.14 -8.53
N GLY A 64 -3.69 0.12 -8.00
CA GLY A 64 -3.20 1.12 -7.06
C GLY A 64 -1.67 1.08 -6.95
N VAL A 65 -1.08 2.23 -6.67
CA VAL A 65 0.37 2.38 -6.47
C VAL A 65 0.61 2.62 -4.99
N VAL A 66 1.52 1.86 -4.39
CA VAL A 66 2.04 2.15 -3.05
C VAL A 66 3.46 2.65 -3.18
N CYS A 67 3.77 3.79 -2.57
CA CYS A 67 5.09 4.39 -2.55
C CYS A 67 5.65 4.34 -1.13
N HIS A 68 6.74 3.59 -0.97
CA HIS A 68 7.45 3.42 0.29
C HIS A 68 8.68 4.33 0.30
N LYS A 69 8.83 5.15 1.35
CA LYS A 69 10.10 5.84 1.59
C LYS A 69 11.19 4.82 1.87
N VAL A 70 12.32 4.96 1.20
CA VAL A 70 13.49 4.12 1.41
C VAL A 70 14.40 4.80 2.43
N ALA A 71 14.96 4.02 3.36
CA ALA A 71 16.01 4.48 4.26
C ALA A 71 17.32 4.73 3.49
N TYR A 72 17.41 5.90 2.85
CA TYR A 72 18.52 6.31 2.01
C TYR A 72 18.91 7.77 2.31
N PRO A 73 20.18 8.19 2.13
CA PRO A 73 20.62 9.56 2.46
C PRO A 73 19.93 10.67 1.65
N TYR A 74 19.28 10.32 0.54
CA TYR A 74 18.55 11.22 -0.33
C TYR A 74 17.10 10.73 -0.47
N ALA A 75 16.20 11.63 -0.88
CA ALA A 75 14.80 11.28 -1.12
C ALA A 75 14.70 10.21 -2.20
N VAL A 76 14.24 9.02 -1.80
CA VAL A 76 13.95 7.90 -2.69
C VAL A 76 12.68 7.24 -2.20
N HIS A 77 11.69 7.14 -3.08
CA HIS A 77 10.43 6.46 -2.84
C HIS A 77 10.33 5.28 -3.80
N PHE A 78 10.31 4.06 -3.25
CA PHE A 78 10.03 2.87 -4.02
C PHE A 78 8.52 2.75 -4.22
N CYS A 79 8.08 3.04 -5.43
CA CYS A 79 6.69 2.92 -5.85
C CYS A 79 6.47 1.63 -6.60
N HIS A 80 5.39 0.91 -6.29
CA HIS A 80 5.01 -0.27 -7.06
C HIS A 80 3.51 -0.53 -7.07
N ASP A 81 3.09 -1.28 -8.08
CA ASP A 81 1.77 -1.88 -8.25
C ASP A 81 2.00 -3.35 -8.63
N VAL A 82 1.37 -4.26 -7.88
CA VAL A 82 1.46 -5.70 -8.10
C VAL A 82 0.15 -6.29 -8.64
N GLY A 83 -0.78 -5.45 -9.11
CA GLY A 83 -2.07 -5.85 -9.64
C GLY A 83 -3.12 -5.94 -8.55
N SER A 84 -3.73 -7.13 -8.37
CA SER A 84 -4.90 -7.38 -7.51
C SER A 84 -4.67 -6.96 -6.06
N THR A 85 -4.89 -5.67 -5.79
CA THR A 85 -4.55 -5.03 -4.53
C THR A 85 -5.82 -4.43 -3.93
N ARG A 86 -6.04 -4.67 -2.65
CA ARG A 86 -7.10 -4.02 -1.89
C ARG A 86 -6.50 -3.14 -0.83
N THR A 87 -7.00 -1.91 -0.77
CA THR A 87 -6.51 -0.89 0.14
C THR A 87 -7.60 -0.58 1.16
N PHE A 88 -7.23 -0.62 2.43
CA PHE A 88 -8.12 -0.39 3.55
C PHE A 88 -7.61 0.77 4.40
N MET A 89 -8.55 1.52 4.98
CA MET A 89 -8.30 2.37 6.13
C MET A 89 -8.74 1.62 7.39
N VAL A 90 -7.86 1.50 8.36
CA VAL A 90 -8.09 0.75 9.59
C VAL A 90 -7.94 1.70 10.77
N SER A 91 -9.06 2.02 11.41
CA SER A 91 -9.05 2.78 12.66
C SER A 91 -8.70 1.85 13.81
N MET A 92 -7.70 2.23 14.59
CA MET A 92 -7.21 1.45 15.73
C MET A 92 -6.79 2.36 16.89
N VAL A 93 -6.80 1.80 18.09
CA VAL A 93 -6.43 2.49 19.33
C VAL A 93 -5.35 1.70 20.07
N GLY A 94 -4.25 2.37 20.38
CA GLY A 94 -3.15 1.83 21.17
C GLY A 94 -3.56 1.60 22.62
N ALA A 95 -2.85 0.71 23.31
CA ALA A 95 -3.04 0.47 24.74
C ALA A 95 -2.86 1.75 25.59
N ASP A 96 -2.11 2.74 25.08
CA ASP A 96 -1.93 4.06 25.70
C ASP A 96 -3.04 5.08 25.35
N GLY A 97 -4.03 4.68 24.55
CA GLY A 97 -5.13 5.52 24.07
C GLY A 97 -4.85 6.27 22.77
N THR A 98 -3.65 6.15 22.18
CA THR A 98 -3.29 6.81 20.92
C THR A 98 -4.14 6.27 19.78
N LYS A 99 -4.80 7.16 19.02
CA LYS A 99 -5.57 6.78 17.83
C LYS A 99 -4.70 6.75 16.59
N VAL A 100 -4.95 5.77 15.74
CA VAL A 100 -4.28 5.61 14.45
C VAL A 100 -5.31 5.27 13.40
N ASN A 101 -5.27 5.96 12.27
CA ASN A 101 -5.94 5.55 11.04
C ASN A 101 -4.86 4.98 10.12
N ALA A 102 -4.67 3.67 10.19
CA ALA A 102 -3.61 2.98 9.46
C ALA A 102 -4.09 2.58 8.07
N VAL A 103 -3.25 2.80 7.07
CA VAL A 103 -3.47 2.24 5.74
C VAL A 103 -2.96 0.81 5.74
N SER A 104 -3.82 -0.13 5.32
CA SER A 104 -3.44 -1.51 5.06
C SER A 104 -3.62 -1.84 3.59
N VAL A 105 -2.65 -2.55 3.04
CA VAL A 105 -2.63 -3.01 1.65
C VAL A 105 -2.58 -4.52 1.67
N CYS A 106 -3.50 -5.14 0.93
CA CYS A 106 -3.57 -6.58 0.72
C CYS A 106 -3.30 -6.91 -0.74
N HIS A 107 -2.29 -7.72 -0.99
CA HIS A 107 -2.03 -8.31 -2.30
C HIS A 107 -2.74 -9.65 -2.40
N GLU A 108 -3.75 -9.74 -3.26
CA GLU A 108 -4.63 -10.91 -3.37
C GLU A 108 -4.02 -12.02 -4.21
N ASP A 109 -3.37 -11.67 -5.32
CA ASP A 109 -2.56 -12.61 -6.11
C ASP A 109 -1.09 -12.44 -5.76
N THR A 110 -0.55 -13.43 -5.08
CA THR A 110 0.85 -13.45 -4.65
C THR A 110 1.68 -14.45 -5.43
N ALA A 111 1.12 -15.12 -6.45
CA ALA A 111 1.75 -16.25 -7.13
C ALA A 111 3.06 -15.89 -7.86
N SER A 112 3.18 -14.65 -8.33
CA SER A 112 4.38 -14.15 -9.02
C SER A 112 5.46 -13.59 -8.09
N MET A 113 5.18 -13.51 -6.78
CA MET A 113 6.11 -12.91 -5.83
C MET A 113 7.29 -13.82 -5.53
N ASN A 114 8.41 -13.22 -5.15
CA ASN A 114 9.62 -13.95 -4.80
C ASN A 114 9.37 -14.82 -3.54
N PRO A 115 9.48 -16.17 -3.61
CA PRO A 115 9.26 -17.05 -2.47
C PRO A 115 10.28 -16.86 -1.33
N LYS A 116 11.41 -16.20 -1.60
CA LYS A 116 12.40 -15.83 -0.58
C LYS A 116 12.11 -14.47 0.08
N ALA A 117 11.05 -13.77 -0.33
CA ALA A 117 10.66 -12.52 0.32
C ALA A 117 10.20 -12.79 1.77
N LEU A 118 10.48 -11.81 2.64
CA LEU A 118 10.28 -11.93 4.08
C LEU A 118 8.87 -12.38 4.50
N PRO A 119 7.76 -11.90 3.91
CA PRO A 119 6.41 -12.33 4.31
C PRO A 119 6.19 -13.85 4.19
N PHE A 120 6.69 -14.49 3.13
CA PHE A 120 6.53 -15.93 2.91
C PHE A 120 7.36 -16.77 3.90
N GLN A 121 8.52 -16.26 4.30
CA GLN A 121 9.36 -16.90 5.31
C GLN A 121 8.77 -16.78 6.71
N LEU A 122 8.30 -15.58 7.09
CA LEU A 122 7.74 -15.32 8.42
C LEU A 122 6.41 -16.02 8.64
N LEU A 123 5.52 -16.00 7.65
CA LEU A 123 4.18 -16.57 7.77
C LEU A 123 4.13 -18.05 7.42
N ASN A 124 5.24 -18.62 6.93
CA ASN A 124 5.33 -20.02 6.50
C ASN A 124 4.25 -20.40 5.46
N VAL A 125 4.06 -19.53 4.47
CA VAL A 125 3.12 -19.70 3.34
C VAL A 125 3.88 -19.57 2.02
N LYS A 126 3.37 -20.16 0.93
CA LYS A 126 3.99 -20.02 -0.40
C LYS A 126 3.29 -18.94 -1.23
N PRO A 127 4.01 -18.33 -2.19
CA PRO A 127 3.40 -17.51 -3.24
C PRO A 127 2.17 -18.21 -3.85
N GLY A 128 1.03 -17.52 -3.89
CA GLY A 128 -0.23 -18.01 -4.46
C GLY A 128 -1.13 -18.78 -3.49
N ASP A 129 -0.67 -19.17 -2.30
CA ASP A 129 -1.50 -19.92 -1.35
C ASP A 129 -2.55 -19.02 -0.65
N LYS A 130 -2.15 -17.79 -0.32
CA LYS A 130 -2.94 -16.81 0.45
C LYS A 130 -2.62 -15.37 0.02
N PRO A 131 -3.57 -14.45 0.19
CA PRO A 131 -3.28 -13.02 0.16
C PRO A 131 -2.27 -12.65 1.25
N ILE A 132 -1.43 -11.67 0.97
CA ILE A 132 -0.52 -11.06 1.95
C ILE A 132 -0.95 -9.63 2.18
N CYS A 133 -1.29 -9.31 3.43
CA CYS A 133 -1.63 -7.96 3.86
C CYS A 133 -0.55 -7.41 4.77
N HIS A 134 -0.31 -6.11 4.69
CA HIS A 134 0.53 -5.38 5.62
C HIS A 134 -0.01 -3.97 5.87
N PHE A 135 0.41 -3.35 6.97
CA PHE A 135 0.22 -1.93 7.19
C PHE A 135 1.35 -1.14 6.53
N THR A 136 1.07 0.08 6.09
CA THR A 136 2.09 1.02 5.63
C THR A 136 2.48 1.96 6.77
N LEU A 137 3.73 2.43 6.75
CA LEU A 137 4.18 3.45 7.70
C LEU A 137 3.53 4.81 7.38
N ASP A 138 3.65 5.75 8.31
CA ASP A 138 3.14 7.13 8.21
C ASP A 138 3.90 7.99 7.19
N ASP A 139 5.09 7.55 6.77
CA ASP A 139 5.88 8.15 5.70
C ASP A 139 5.72 7.47 4.33
N GLN A 140 4.61 6.74 4.14
CA GLN A 140 4.28 5.99 2.93
C GLN A 140 2.89 6.37 2.43
N ILE A 141 2.69 6.27 1.12
CA ILE A 141 1.46 6.76 0.48
C ILE A 141 0.88 5.67 -0.43
N ALA A 142 -0.40 5.39 -0.26
CA ALA A 142 -1.20 4.59 -1.19
C ALA A 142 -2.01 5.53 -2.11
N LEU A 143 -1.88 5.32 -3.42
CA LEU A 143 -2.45 6.14 -4.47
C LEU A 143 -3.31 5.26 -5.38
N PHE A 144 -4.57 5.63 -5.57
CA PHE A 144 -5.49 4.86 -6.42
C PHE A 144 -6.47 5.78 -7.14
N PRO A 145 -7.07 5.35 -8.26
CA PRO A 145 -8.09 6.14 -8.95
C PRO A 145 -9.24 6.46 -8.01
N SER A 146 -9.71 7.71 -8.03
CA SER A 146 -10.99 8.02 -7.38
C SER A 146 -12.08 7.20 -8.07
N GLN A 147 -12.96 6.54 -7.31
CA GLN A 147 -14.14 5.93 -7.90
C GLN A 147 -14.99 7.04 -8.54
N SER A 148 -15.08 7.06 -9.87
CA SER A 148 -16.13 7.81 -10.55
C SER A 148 -17.47 7.20 -10.14
N ALA A 149 -18.48 8.03 -9.88
CA ALA A 149 -19.85 7.60 -9.57
C ALA A 149 -20.53 6.81 -10.72
N ASP A 150 -19.80 6.48 -11.79
CA ASP A 150 -20.31 5.96 -13.06
C ASP A 150 -20.25 4.43 -13.19
N LEU A 151 -19.77 3.70 -12.16
CA LEU A 151 -19.68 2.23 -12.19
C LEU A 151 -20.70 1.50 -11.30
N GLN A 152 -21.64 2.22 -10.67
CA GLN A 152 -22.79 1.60 -9.98
C GLN A 152 -23.98 1.31 -10.91
N VAL A 153 -23.87 1.55 -12.22
CA VAL A 153 -24.93 1.26 -13.20
C VAL A 153 -24.47 0.21 -14.21
N ALA A 154 -24.14 -0.99 -13.73
CA ALA A 154 -24.09 -2.19 -14.57
C ALA A 154 -24.10 -3.44 -13.70
N GLU A 155 -25.24 -3.71 -13.06
CA GLU A 155 -25.78 -5.05 -12.79
C GLU A 155 -27.17 -4.89 -12.15
N ASN A 156 -28.19 -4.86 -13.00
CA ASN A 156 -29.58 -5.20 -12.70
C ASN A 156 -30.13 -6.01 -13.87
#